data_AF-A0A2P7NW34-F1
#
_entry.id   AF-A0A2P7NW34-F1
#
_cell.length_a   1.000
_cell.length_b   1.000
_cell.length_c   1.000
_cell.angle_alpha   90.00
_cell.angle_beta   90.00
_cell.angle_gamma   90.00
#
_symmetry.space_group_name_H-M   'P 1'
#
loop_
_entity.id
_entity.type
_entity.pdbx_description
1 polymer ?
#
loop_
_entity_poly.entity_id
_entity_poly.type
_entity_poly.pdbx_seq_one_letter_code
_entity_poly.pdbx_strand_id
1 'polypeptide(L)'
;MFESLKNLLKHFTGSQESTSATQGNSTQEAKTTSSTADAGNVQYITLGQFNLGLGSIGPDNRKDIDQNVLNQMYRAIASGLFNVPVNNSVPEICVDGRTNKSGYRKSAPCAAGGTLSIVYGSDLGSNSLAADINEVQLTTQTINKLQEKGRQTGVHGDDHSDCGCGACSKAPTIYQHITERINDLASLTNQLGINITESEKESIVQQAKNRLSQADFFAENRASVVQAAQDTGADYEELVGQHNELGIAINTRTGTTVDRSAIRSKYGPQYDMFVVDAWTFGNAAKDINSTGNEADEQRIAKAITLQNVATASILGHGSLPIIPIA
;
A
#
# COMPACT_ATOMS: atom_id res chain seq x y z
N MET A 1 7.56 18.49 -5.06
CA MET A 1 7.18 17.07 -5.21
C MET A 1 5.98 16.72 -4.32
N PHE A 2 6.03 16.92 -2.99
CA PHE A 2 4.90 16.63 -2.10
C PHE A 2 3.62 17.45 -2.36
N GLU A 3 3.70 18.73 -2.75
CA GLU A 3 2.49 19.51 -3.11
C GLU A 3 1.81 18.99 -4.40
N SER A 4 2.58 18.45 -5.35
CA SER A 4 2.03 17.78 -6.54
C SER A 4 1.33 16.47 -6.17
N LEU A 5 1.89 15.72 -5.22
CA LEU A 5 1.32 14.47 -4.71
C LEU A 5 0.03 14.71 -3.93
N LYS A 6 -0.01 15.74 -3.07
CA LYS A 6 -1.21 16.14 -2.33
C LYS A 6 -2.37 16.46 -3.27
N ASN A 7 -2.10 17.19 -4.35
CA ASN A 7 -3.14 17.54 -5.33
C ASN A 7 -3.60 16.33 -6.16
N LEU A 8 -2.70 15.37 -6.45
CA LEU A 8 -3.06 14.16 -7.17
C LEU A 8 -3.89 13.19 -6.31
N LEU A 9 -3.49 12.95 -5.06
CA LEU A 9 -4.19 12.02 -4.15
C LEU A 9 -5.59 12.53 -3.73
N LYS A 10 -5.78 13.85 -3.63
CA LYS A 10 -7.12 14.45 -3.42
C LYS A 10 -8.12 14.04 -4.50
N HIS A 11 -7.69 13.87 -5.74
CA HIS A 11 -8.55 13.44 -6.85
C HIS A 11 -8.88 11.94 -6.80
N PHE A 12 -8.07 11.11 -6.15
CA PHE A 12 -8.30 9.67 -6.02
C PHE A 12 -9.09 9.29 -4.76
N THR A 13 -9.14 10.16 -3.74
CA THR A 13 -9.90 9.97 -2.48
C THR A 13 -10.98 11.04 -2.25
N GLY A 14 -11.52 11.62 -3.33
CA GLY A 14 -12.77 12.40 -3.33
C GLY A 14 -12.84 13.64 -2.45
N SER A 15 -11.73 14.29 -2.09
CA SER A 15 -11.79 15.53 -1.30
C SER A 15 -11.95 16.74 -2.23
N GLN A 16 -13.20 17.13 -2.55
CA GLN A 16 -13.50 18.41 -3.19
C GLN A 16 -13.91 19.45 -2.15
N GLU A 17 -13.18 20.57 -2.10
CA GLU A 17 -13.76 21.87 -1.77
C GLU A 17 -13.93 22.66 -3.07
N SER A 18 -15.02 23.42 -3.12
CA SER A 18 -15.56 24.12 -4.28
C SER A 18 -14.61 25.19 -4.85
N THR A 19 -14.54 25.20 -6.17
CA THR A 19 -13.75 26.13 -7.00
C THR A 19 -14.21 27.58 -6.88
N SER A 20 -13.25 28.52 -7.00
CA SER A 20 -13.47 29.82 -7.66
C SER A 20 -12.26 30.15 -8.54
N ALA A 21 -12.49 30.21 -9.84
CA ALA A 21 -11.48 30.49 -10.86
C ALA A 21 -11.19 31.99 -10.98
N THR A 22 -9.95 32.35 -11.30
CA THR A 22 -9.65 33.55 -12.09
C THR A 22 -8.43 33.29 -12.97
N GLN A 23 -8.60 33.51 -14.28
CA GLN A 23 -7.60 33.39 -15.34
C GLN A 23 -6.60 34.55 -15.29
N GLY A 24 -5.34 34.26 -15.61
CA GLY A 24 -4.31 35.25 -15.93
C GLY A 24 -3.27 34.65 -16.86
N ASN A 25 -3.31 35.08 -18.13
CA ASN A 25 -2.33 34.76 -19.18
C ASN A 25 -0.98 35.43 -18.90
N SER A 26 0.13 34.70 -19.08
CA SER A 26 1.35 35.25 -19.69
C SER A 26 2.32 34.17 -20.14
N THR A 27 2.62 34.23 -21.43
CA THR A 27 3.67 33.51 -22.16
C THR A 27 5.05 34.01 -21.71
N GLN A 28 6.02 33.11 -21.48
CA GLN A 28 7.44 33.45 -21.63
C GLN A 28 8.33 32.23 -21.85
N GLU A 29 9.34 32.48 -22.67
CA GLU A 29 10.17 31.56 -23.44
C GLU A 29 11.14 30.71 -22.62
N ALA A 30 11.45 29.54 -23.21
CA ALA A 30 12.46 28.61 -22.77
C ALA A 30 13.88 29.22 -22.82
N LYS A 31 14.62 29.06 -21.74
CA LYS A 31 16.08 29.20 -21.73
C LYS A 31 16.68 27.99 -21.03
N THR A 32 17.21 27.09 -21.84
CA THR A 32 17.92 25.89 -21.43
C THR A 32 19.28 26.29 -20.87
N THR A 33 19.43 26.26 -19.55
CA THR A 33 20.74 26.31 -18.89
C THR A 33 20.97 24.97 -18.20
N SER A 34 21.93 24.22 -18.74
CA SER A 34 22.52 23.06 -18.09
C SER A 34 23.25 23.53 -16.84
N SER A 35 22.60 23.45 -15.68
CA SER A 35 23.29 23.50 -14.39
C SER A 35 23.46 22.06 -13.92
N THR A 36 24.70 21.61 -13.87
CA THR A 36 25.14 20.46 -13.07
C THR A 36 24.64 20.66 -11.64
N ALA A 37 23.52 20.03 -11.33
CA ALA A 37 22.90 20.11 -10.02
C ALA A 37 23.74 19.32 -9.02
N ASP A 38 24.17 20.05 -8.00
CA ASP A 38 24.81 19.60 -6.79
C ASP A 38 24.15 18.31 -6.25
N ALA A 39 24.97 17.36 -5.81
CA ALA A 39 24.54 16.03 -5.35
C ALA A 39 23.91 16.09 -3.94
N GLY A 40 22.95 16.99 -3.72
CA GLY A 40 22.22 17.12 -2.46
C GLY A 40 21.47 15.83 -2.13
N ASN A 41 21.63 15.33 -0.90
CA ASN A 41 20.85 14.20 -0.38
C ASN A 41 19.35 14.51 -0.57
N VAL A 42 18.64 13.65 -1.31
CA VAL A 42 17.20 13.79 -1.43
C VAL A 42 16.59 13.30 -0.13
N GLN A 43 16.05 14.24 0.65
CA GLN A 43 15.45 13.91 1.93
C GLN A 43 13.98 13.54 1.74
N TYR A 44 13.69 12.24 1.84
CA TYR A 44 12.33 11.72 1.91
C TYR A 44 11.86 11.71 3.38
N ILE A 45 10.54 11.81 3.58
CA ILE A 45 9.96 11.55 4.90
C ILE A 45 10.08 10.07 5.21
N THR A 46 10.24 9.72 6.49
CA THR A 46 10.34 8.31 6.93
C THR A 46 9.19 7.96 7.87
N LEU A 47 8.93 6.67 8.06
CA LEU A 47 7.91 6.19 9.02
C LEU A 47 8.15 6.77 10.43
N GLY A 48 9.40 6.82 10.88
CA GLY A 48 9.78 7.27 12.22
C GLY A 48 9.46 8.73 12.52
N GLN A 49 9.35 9.58 11.49
CA GLN A 49 8.91 10.98 11.66
C GLN A 49 7.45 11.09 12.15
N PHE A 50 6.68 10.01 12.05
CA PHE A 50 5.29 9.91 12.47
C PHE A 50 5.11 8.94 13.65
N ASN A 51 6.18 8.57 14.36
CA ASN A 51 6.16 7.53 15.40
C ASN A 51 5.70 6.14 14.88
N LEU A 52 5.91 5.88 13.58
CA LEU A 52 5.61 4.61 12.92
C LEU A 52 6.91 3.83 12.63
N GLY A 53 6.77 2.58 12.20
CA GLY A 53 7.90 1.72 11.84
C GLY A 53 8.48 0.96 13.04
N LEU A 54 7.62 0.15 13.66
CA LEU A 54 7.90 -0.74 14.80
C LEU A 54 8.62 -2.03 14.40
N GLY A 55 8.66 -2.34 13.11
CA GLY A 55 9.32 -3.52 12.57
C GLY A 55 10.82 -3.33 12.36
N SER A 56 11.42 -4.28 11.65
CA SER A 56 12.87 -4.35 11.45
C SER A 56 13.30 -4.21 9.99
N ILE A 57 12.37 -4.20 9.03
CA ILE A 57 12.72 -4.13 7.60
C ILE A 57 13.05 -2.68 7.24
N GLY A 58 14.32 -2.38 6.94
CA GLY A 58 14.72 -1.05 6.50
C GLY A 58 16.22 -0.83 6.45
N PRO A 59 16.67 0.31 5.91
CA PRO A 59 18.07 0.55 5.57
C PRO A 59 18.99 0.67 6.79
N ASP A 60 18.50 1.13 7.94
CA ASP A 60 19.36 1.34 9.14
C ASP A 60 19.79 0.00 9.77
N ASN A 61 19.05 -1.07 9.48
CA ASN A 61 19.37 -2.41 9.94
C ASN A 61 20.31 -3.15 8.96
N ARG A 62 20.85 -2.44 7.97
CA ARG A 62 21.65 -3.01 6.88
C ARG A 62 23.02 -2.34 6.82
N LYS A 63 24.06 -3.18 6.69
CA LYS A 63 25.46 -2.74 6.59
C LYS A 63 26.07 -3.01 5.22
N ASP A 64 25.34 -3.71 4.38
CA ASP A 64 25.72 -4.18 3.04
C ASP A 64 25.24 -3.23 1.92
N ILE A 65 24.70 -2.06 2.29
CA ILE A 65 24.11 -1.09 1.36
C ILE A 65 25.06 0.09 1.14
N ASP A 66 25.38 0.34 -0.13
CA ASP A 66 26.08 1.56 -0.54
C ASP A 66 25.08 2.71 -0.59
N GLN A 67 25.32 3.74 0.25
CA GLN A 67 24.40 4.88 0.39
C GLN A 67 24.32 5.74 -0.87
N ASN A 68 25.37 5.82 -1.68
CA ASN A 68 25.34 6.54 -2.94
C ASN A 68 24.48 5.80 -3.98
N VAL A 69 24.62 4.47 -4.05
CA VAL A 69 23.78 3.62 -4.91
C VAL A 69 22.32 3.68 -4.47
N LEU A 70 22.07 3.62 -3.17
CA LEU A 70 20.73 3.74 -2.59
C LEU A 70 20.06 5.08 -2.96
N ASN A 71 20.77 6.18 -2.82
CA ASN A 71 20.26 7.50 -3.19
C ASN A 71 20.00 7.63 -4.69
N GLN A 72 20.83 7.02 -5.54
CA GLN A 72 20.59 6.95 -6.98
C GLN A 72 19.32 6.13 -7.30
N MET A 73 19.14 4.99 -6.63
CA MET A 73 17.95 4.16 -6.76
C MET A 73 16.69 4.96 -6.40
N TYR A 74 16.67 5.66 -5.27
CA TYR A 74 15.51 6.45 -4.87
C TYR A 74 15.15 7.53 -5.89
N ARG A 75 16.15 8.24 -6.44
CA ARG A 75 15.91 9.24 -7.48
C ARG A 75 15.33 8.62 -8.75
N ALA A 76 15.84 7.47 -9.17
CA ALA A 76 15.35 6.75 -10.34
C ALA A 76 13.92 6.24 -10.15
N ILE A 77 13.57 5.76 -8.95
CA ILE A 77 12.20 5.36 -8.61
C ILE A 77 11.28 6.58 -8.62
N ALA A 78 11.66 7.66 -7.94
CA ALA A 78 10.86 8.89 -7.87
C ALA A 78 10.63 9.55 -9.24
N SER A 79 11.58 9.42 -10.19
CA SER A 79 11.39 9.89 -11.57
C SER A 79 10.52 8.97 -12.42
N GLY A 80 10.14 7.81 -11.88
CA GLY A 80 9.36 6.79 -12.56
C GLY A 80 10.14 6.01 -13.62
N LEU A 81 11.48 5.93 -13.50
CA LEU A 81 12.32 5.17 -14.44
C LEU A 81 11.92 3.69 -14.52
N PHE A 82 11.40 3.14 -13.42
CA PHE A 82 10.98 1.75 -13.31
C PHE A 82 9.47 1.55 -13.43
N ASN A 83 8.70 2.60 -13.79
CA ASN A 83 7.26 2.43 -13.97
C ASN A 83 6.98 1.70 -15.28
N VAL A 84 6.21 0.62 -15.18
CA VAL A 84 5.73 -0.18 -16.32
C VAL A 84 4.20 -0.14 -16.36
N PRO A 85 3.59 -0.21 -17.55
CA PRO A 85 2.13 -0.19 -17.68
C PRO A 85 1.50 -1.46 -17.10
N VAL A 86 0.32 -1.32 -16.51
CA VAL A 86 -0.53 -2.43 -16.03
C VAL A 86 -2.00 -2.18 -16.40
N ASN A 87 -2.73 -3.25 -16.65
CA ASN A 87 -4.13 -3.18 -17.10
C ASN A 87 -5.15 -3.34 -15.98
N ASN A 88 -4.75 -3.89 -14.84
CA ASN A 88 -5.64 -4.11 -13.70
C ASN A 88 -5.85 -2.81 -12.92
N SER A 89 -7.06 -2.63 -12.39
CA SER A 89 -7.48 -1.38 -11.74
C SER A 89 -7.57 -1.46 -10.21
N VAL A 90 -7.31 -2.64 -9.62
CA VAL A 90 -7.37 -2.92 -8.18
C VAL A 90 -6.08 -3.63 -7.74
N PRO A 91 -5.69 -3.56 -6.45
CA PRO A 91 -4.55 -4.31 -5.95
C PRO A 91 -4.69 -5.82 -6.15
N GLU A 92 -3.63 -6.41 -6.67
CA GLU A 92 -3.58 -7.83 -7.02
C GLU A 92 -2.44 -8.54 -6.30
N ILE A 93 -1.25 -7.94 -6.25
CA ILE A 93 -0.07 -8.56 -5.63
C ILE A 93 0.40 -7.78 -4.41
N CYS A 94 1.18 -8.44 -3.56
CA CYS A 94 1.68 -7.83 -2.33
C CYS A 94 2.70 -6.70 -2.61
N VAL A 95 2.83 -5.77 -1.67
CA VAL A 95 3.89 -4.75 -1.65
C VAL A 95 5.30 -5.35 -1.67
N ASP A 96 5.42 -6.58 -1.14
CA ASP A 96 6.65 -7.35 -0.94
C ASP A 96 7.65 -7.22 -2.09
N GLY A 97 8.89 -6.87 -1.73
CA GLY A 97 9.99 -6.63 -2.63
C GLY A 97 10.66 -7.90 -3.16
N ARG A 98 10.39 -9.05 -2.53
CA ARG A 98 10.94 -10.35 -2.91
C ARG A 98 10.41 -10.81 -4.28
N THR A 99 11.12 -11.76 -4.85
CA THR A 99 10.78 -12.42 -6.11
C THR A 99 10.55 -13.91 -5.88
N ASN A 100 10.07 -14.60 -6.90
CA ASN A 100 10.11 -16.06 -6.90
C ASN A 100 11.55 -16.59 -7.14
N LYS A 101 11.69 -17.93 -7.16
CA LYS A 101 12.97 -18.64 -7.37
C LYS A 101 13.69 -18.29 -8.67
N SER A 102 12.99 -17.83 -9.72
CA SER A 102 13.62 -17.45 -10.99
C SER A 102 14.02 -15.96 -11.04
N GLY A 103 13.83 -15.20 -9.96
CA GLY A 103 14.06 -13.75 -9.96
C GLY A 103 12.93 -12.93 -10.60
N TYR A 104 11.83 -13.59 -10.98
CA TYR A 104 10.68 -12.95 -11.58
C TYR A 104 9.70 -12.43 -10.52
N ARG A 105 9.08 -11.29 -10.82
CA ARG A 105 7.96 -10.73 -10.08
C ARG A 105 6.88 -10.30 -11.06
N LYS A 106 5.62 -10.66 -10.78
CA LYS A 106 4.49 -10.19 -11.59
C LYS A 106 4.43 -8.66 -11.58
N SER A 107 4.17 -8.06 -12.74
CA SER A 107 3.87 -6.64 -12.86
C SER A 107 2.37 -6.44 -12.80
N ALA A 108 1.87 -6.11 -11.60
CA ALA A 108 0.47 -5.88 -11.32
C ALA A 108 0.34 -4.84 -10.19
N PRO A 109 -0.83 -4.19 -10.03
CA PRO A 109 -0.99 -3.22 -8.96
C PRO A 109 -0.77 -3.84 -7.58
N CYS A 110 -0.03 -3.12 -6.74
CA CYS A 110 0.48 -3.62 -5.47
C CYS A 110 -0.19 -2.96 -4.25
N ALA A 111 -0.54 -3.77 -3.25
CA ALA A 111 -0.93 -3.31 -1.91
C ALA A 111 -0.57 -4.36 -0.85
N ALA A 112 -0.69 -4.03 0.44
CA ALA A 112 -0.25 -4.90 1.53
C ALA A 112 -1.08 -6.20 1.56
N GLY A 113 -0.46 -7.31 1.15
CA GLY A 113 -1.15 -8.60 0.99
C GLY A 113 -1.92 -8.74 -0.33
N GLY A 114 -1.69 -7.86 -1.31
CA GLY A 114 -2.39 -7.89 -2.60
C GLY A 114 -3.88 -7.66 -2.40
N THR A 115 -4.69 -8.61 -2.86
CA THR A 115 -6.15 -8.53 -2.68
C THR A 115 -6.56 -8.52 -1.21
N LEU A 116 -5.77 -9.08 -0.28
CA LEU A 116 -6.08 -9.01 1.16
C LEU A 116 -6.13 -7.58 1.70
N SER A 117 -5.42 -6.63 1.07
CA SER A 117 -5.54 -5.21 1.43
C SER A 117 -6.96 -4.68 1.23
N ILE A 118 -7.64 -5.18 0.18
CA ILE A 118 -9.05 -4.86 -0.11
C ILE A 118 -9.96 -5.54 0.92
N VAL A 119 -9.68 -6.80 1.27
CA VAL A 119 -10.42 -7.56 2.30
C VAL A 119 -10.44 -6.77 3.62
N TYR A 120 -9.26 -6.44 4.13
CA TYR A 120 -9.12 -5.73 5.40
C TYR A 120 -9.64 -4.29 5.35
N GLY A 121 -9.34 -3.57 4.26
CA GLY A 121 -9.84 -2.20 4.09
C GLY A 121 -11.37 -2.14 3.94
N SER A 122 -11.98 -3.15 3.29
CA SER A 122 -13.44 -3.27 3.19
C SER A 122 -14.09 -3.50 4.54
N ASP A 123 -13.52 -4.38 5.38
CA ASP A 123 -14.03 -4.63 6.71
C ASP A 123 -13.88 -3.41 7.61
N LEU A 124 -12.67 -2.85 7.70
CA LEU A 124 -12.37 -1.65 8.50
C LEU A 124 -13.21 -0.44 8.10
N GLY A 125 -13.44 -0.25 6.80
CA GLY A 125 -14.23 0.84 6.26
C GLY A 125 -15.74 0.60 6.27
N SER A 126 -16.18 -0.63 6.59
CA SER A 126 -17.60 -0.97 6.65
C SER A 126 -18.26 -0.45 7.93
N ASN A 127 -19.53 -0.11 7.80
CA ASN A 127 -20.41 0.22 8.93
C ASN A 127 -21.21 -0.99 9.43
N SER A 128 -20.85 -2.20 8.99
CA SER A 128 -21.66 -3.37 9.34
C SER A 128 -21.51 -3.64 10.83
N LEU A 129 -22.62 -3.64 11.54
CA LEU A 129 -22.72 -4.37 12.81
C LEU A 129 -22.19 -5.77 12.55
N ALA A 130 -21.36 -6.30 13.45
CA ALA A 130 -20.64 -7.55 13.28
C ALA A 130 -21.59 -8.63 12.75
N ALA A 131 -21.54 -8.85 11.44
CA ALA A 131 -22.07 -10.08 10.87
C ALA A 131 -21.19 -11.19 11.43
N ASP A 132 -21.81 -12.30 11.81
CA ASP A 132 -21.15 -13.50 12.31
C ASP A 132 -20.37 -14.18 11.16
N ILE A 133 -19.36 -13.47 10.68
CA ILE A 133 -18.40 -13.91 9.69
C ILE A 133 -17.01 -13.82 10.30
N ASN A 134 -16.19 -14.81 10.00
CA ASN A 134 -14.76 -14.78 10.28
C ASN A 134 -13.97 -14.27 9.06
N GLU A 135 -12.67 -14.10 9.25
CA GLU A 135 -11.75 -13.57 8.25
C GLU A 135 -11.66 -14.46 7.00
N VAL A 136 -11.74 -15.78 7.15
CA VAL A 136 -11.73 -16.73 6.02
C VAL A 136 -12.96 -16.51 5.14
N GLN A 137 -14.14 -16.42 5.75
CA GLN A 137 -15.39 -16.13 5.03
C GLN A 137 -15.36 -14.74 4.39
N LEU A 138 -14.87 -13.72 5.11
CA LEU A 138 -14.71 -12.37 4.59
C LEU A 138 -13.77 -12.34 3.37
N THR A 139 -12.68 -13.10 3.41
CA THR A 139 -11.71 -13.25 2.31
C THR A 139 -12.40 -13.84 1.09
N THR A 140 -13.07 -14.99 1.25
CA THR A 140 -13.82 -15.64 0.17
C THR A 140 -14.88 -14.72 -0.43
N GLN A 141 -15.68 -14.05 0.39
CA GLN A 141 -16.74 -13.14 -0.07
C GLN A 141 -16.19 -11.96 -0.87
N THR A 142 -15.12 -11.34 -0.38
CA THR A 142 -14.50 -10.18 -1.05
C THR A 142 -13.89 -10.57 -2.38
N ILE A 143 -13.17 -11.69 -2.44
CA ILE A 143 -12.54 -12.16 -3.69
C ILE A 143 -13.59 -12.53 -4.73
N ASN A 144 -14.62 -13.31 -4.36
CA ASN A 144 -15.71 -13.64 -5.27
C ASN A 144 -16.37 -12.38 -5.85
N LYS A 145 -16.64 -11.37 -5.01
CA LYS A 145 -17.22 -10.10 -5.45
C LYS A 145 -16.33 -9.35 -6.45
N LEU A 146 -15.01 -9.38 -6.26
CA LEU A 146 -14.06 -8.79 -7.20
C LEU A 146 -14.04 -9.57 -8.53
N GLN A 147 -14.05 -10.90 -8.48
CA GLN A 147 -14.07 -11.76 -9.66
C GLN A 147 -15.37 -11.65 -10.46
N GLU A 148 -16.52 -11.51 -9.80
CA GLU A 148 -17.81 -11.21 -10.44
C GLU A 148 -17.78 -9.90 -11.25
N LYS A 149 -16.92 -8.95 -10.85
CA LYS A 149 -16.65 -7.71 -11.57
C LYS A 149 -15.51 -7.84 -12.59
N GLY A 150 -15.04 -9.05 -12.85
CA GLY A 150 -13.96 -9.35 -13.79
C GLY A 150 -12.59 -8.87 -13.33
N ARG A 151 -12.38 -8.67 -12.02
CA ARG A 151 -11.08 -8.28 -11.48
C ARG A 151 -10.19 -9.49 -11.24
N GLN A 152 -8.91 -9.35 -11.57
CA GLN A 152 -7.89 -10.30 -11.16
C GLN A 152 -7.61 -10.12 -9.66
N THR A 153 -7.43 -11.23 -8.97
CA THR A 153 -7.16 -11.28 -7.53
C THR A 153 -5.93 -12.14 -7.27
N GLY A 154 -5.18 -11.81 -6.22
CA GLY A 154 -3.93 -12.48 -5.94
C GLY A 154 -3.51 -12.41 -4.47
N VAL A 155 -2.80 -13.45 -4.07
CA VAL A 155 -2.15 -13.62 -2.78
C VAL A 155 -0.76 -14.22 -2.98
N HIS A 156 0.04 -14.27 -1.93
CA HIS A 156 1.33 -14.95 -1.98
C HIS A 156 1.64 -15.64 -0.66
N GLY A 157 2.50 -16.65 -0.74
CA GLY A 157 3.19 -17.25 0.39
C GLY A 157 4.71 -17.05 0.26
N ASP A 158 5.46 -17.83 1.04
CA ASP A 158 6.91 -17.90 0.93
C ASP A 158 7.46 -19.28 1.29
N ASP A 159 8.78 -19.44 1.21
CA ASP A 159 9.50 -20.69 1.41
C ASP A 159 9.90 -20.96 2.87
N HIS A 160 9.47 -20.15 3.85
CA HIS A 160 9.95 -20.24 5.23
C HIS A 160 8.93 -19.90 6.32
N SER A 161 7.66 -19.69 5.98
CA SER A 161 6.60 -19.46 6.98
C SER A 161 5.24 -19.99 6.53
N ASP A 162 4.33 -20.16 7.49
CA ASP A 162 3.03 -20.79 7.23
C ASP A 162 2.10 -19.94 6.33
N CYS A 163 1.99 -18.62 6.58
CA CYS A 163 1.22 -17.73 5.69
C CYS A 163 2.09 -17.11 4.56
N GLY A 164 3.39 -16.87 4.81
CA GLY A 164 4.30 -16.28 3.82
C GLY A 164 4.12 -14.80 3.49
N CYS A 165 2.98 -14.23 3.89
CA CYS A 165 2.67 -12.81 3.72
C CYS A 165 2.66 -12.07 5.06
N GLY A 166 3.47 -11.02 5.20
CA GLY A 166 3.51 -10.18 6.40
C GLY A 166 2.17 -9.53 6.75
N ALA A 167 1.41 -9.08 5.75
CA ALA A 167 0.10 -8.47 5.96
C ALA A 167 -0.94 -9.47 6.50
N CYS A 168 -0.95 -10.70 5.98
CA CYS A 168 -1.81 -11.79 6.47
C CYS A 168 -1.39 -12.24 7.86
N SER A 169 -0.11 -12.58 8.05
CA SER A 169 0.40 -13.15 9.30
C SER A 169 0.24 -12.21 10.48
N LYS A 170 0.29 -10.89 10.23
CA LYS A 170 0.16 -9.84 11.25
C LYS A 170 -1.20 -9.14 11.26
N ALA A 171 -2.22 -9.63 10.55
CA ALA A 171 -3.52 -8.95 10.48
C ALA A 171 -4.11 -8.57 11.86
N PRO A 172 -4.11 -9.44 12.89
CA PRO A 172 -4.57 -9.05 14.23
C PRO A 172 -3.74 -7.92 14.83
N THR A 173 -2.40 -7.99 14.69
CA THR A 173 -1.48 -6.95 15.17
C THR A 173 -1.66 -5.63 14.42
N ILE A 174 -1.95 -5.67 13.12
CA ILE A 174 -2.23 -4.50 12.30
C ILE A 174 -3.53 -3.84 12.75
N TYR A 175 -4.58 -4.61 13.02
CA TYR A 175 -5.84 -4.09 13.56
C TYR A 175 -5.62 -3.45 14.94
N GLN A 176 -4.88 -4.12 15.83
CA GLN A 176 -4.50 -3.57 17.13
C GLN A 176 -3.77 -2.24 16.96
N HIS A 177 -2.78 -2.18 16.06
CA HIS A 177 -2.01 -0.98 15.78
C HIS A 177 -2.89 0.16 15.27
N ILE A 178 -3.89 -0.11 14.43
CA ILE A 178 -4.88 0.88 14.00
C ILE A 178 -5.63 1.44 15.21
N THR A 179 -6.05 0.61 16.16
CA THR A 179 -6.75 1.10 17.36
C THR A 179 -5.89 1.99 18.26
N GLU A 180 -4.60 1.71 18.37
CA GLU A 180 -3.67 2.39 19.27
C GLU A 180 -3.05 3.64 18.65
N ARG A 181 -2.84 3.64 17.33
CA ARG A 181 -2.02 4.63 16.62
C ARG A 181 -2.77 5.36 15.52
N ILE A 182 -4.11 5.37 15.53
CA ILE A 182 -4.91 5.99 14.48
C ILE A 182 -4.48 7.44 14.15
N ASN A 183 -4.07 8.22 15.15
CA ASN A 183 -3.62 9.60 14.95
C ASN A 183 -2.25 9.70 14.27
N ASP A 184 -1.32 8.81 14.60
CA ASP A 184 -0.01 8.74 13.95
C ASP A 184 -0.17 8.29 12.48
N LEU A 185 -1.01 7.27 12.24
CA LEU A 185 -1.36 6.79 10.89
C LEU A 185 -2.07 7.88 10.06
N ALA A 186 -3.03 8.59 10.67
CA ALA A 186 -3.73 9.71 10.04
C ALA A 186 -2.78 10.88 9.74
N SER A 187 -1.81 11.16 10.62
CA SER A 187 -0.83 12.22 10.39
C SER A 187 0.01 11.96 9.14
N LEU A 188 0.45 10.71 8.93
CA LEU A 188 1.16 10.34 7.70
C LEU A 188 0.25 10.41 6.47
N THR A 189 -0.96 9.85 6.52
CA THR A 189 -1.89 9.91 5.36
C THR A 189 -2.28 11.35 5.00
N ASN A 190 -2.49 12.22 5.99
CA ASN A 190 -2.72 13.66 5.80
C ASN A 190 -1.51 14.33 5.13
N GLN A 191 -0.28 13.99 5.53
CA GLN A 191 0.94 14.50 4.87
C GLN A 191 0.99 14.12 3.39
N LEU A 192 0.45 12.95 3.04
CA LEU A 192 0.31 12.49 1.66
C LEU A 192 -0.93 13.09 0.96
N GLY A 193 -1.76 13.87 1.65
CA GLY A 193 -2.93 14.55 1.08
C GLY A 193 -4.23 13.77 1.16
N ILE A 194 -4.27 12.68 1.92
CA ILE A 194 -5.48 11.90 2.19
C ILE A 194 -5.97 12.27 3.58
N ASN A 195 -7.03 13.09 3.63
CA ASN A 195 -7.58 13.59 4.89
C ASN A 195 -8.58 12.59 5.48
N ILE A 196 -8.40 12.25 6.76
CA ILE A 196 -9.29 11.36 7.51
C ILE A 196 -9.93 12.15 8.65
N THR A 197 -11.26 12.27 8.63
CA THR A 197 -12.03 13.00 9.64
C THR A 197 -12.04 12.26 10.98
N GLU A 198 -12.35 12.95 12.08
CA GLU A 198 -12.51 12.31 13.39
C GLU A 198 -13.58 11.21 13.37
N SER A 199 -14.74 11.46 12.75
CA SER A 199 -15.80 10.46 12.62
C SER A 199 -15.36 9.22 11.83
N GLU A 200 -14.55 9.39 10.79
CA GLU A 200 -13.99 8.25 10.04
C GLU A 200 -12.98 7.47 10.87
N LYS A 201 -12.10 8.16 11.60
CA LYS A 201 -11.15 7.53 12.54
C LYS A 201 -11.88 6.73 13.62
N GLU A 202 -12.89 7.32 14.25
CA GLU A 202 -13.71 6.66 15.27
C GLU A 202 -14.42 5.42 14.72
N SER A 203 -15.03 5.52 13.54
CA SER A 203 -15.70 4.40 12.86
C SER A 203 -14.73 3.25 12.59
N ILE A 204 -13.55 3.54 12.02
CA ILE A 204 -12.54 2.53 11.69
C ILE A 204 -11.97 1.89 12.96
N VAL A 205 -11.67 2.69 13.99
CA VAL A 205 -11.17 2.19 15.28
C VAL A 205 -12.21 1.32 15.97
N GLN A 206 -13.48 1.73 15.96
CA GLN A 206 -14.55 0.95 16.56
C GLN A 206 -14.70 -0.40 15.85
N GLN A 207 -14.65 -0.41 14.52
CA GLN A 207 -14.72 -1.64 13.74
C GLN A 207 -13.54 -2.56 14.03
N ALA A 208 -12.32 -2.02 14.09
CA ALA A 208 -11.13 -2.80 14.46
C ALA A 208 -11.28 -3.42 15.87
N LYS A 209 -11.76 -2.64 16.86
CA LYS A 209 -12.03 -3.13 18.22
C LYS A 209 -13.07 -4.24 18.23
N ASN A 210 -14.15 -4.10 17.46
CA ASN A 210 -15.19 -5.11 17.35
C ASN A 210 -14.57 -6.45 16.87
N ARG A 211 -13.76 -6.42 15.82
CA ARG A 211 -13.09 -7.62 15.29
C ARG A 211 -12.07 -8.22 16.24
N LEU A 212 -11.30 -7.40 16.95
CA LEU A 212 -10.37 -7.87 17.99
C LEU A 212 -11.09 -8.52 19.18
N SER A 213 -12.32 -8.07 19.48
CA SER A 213 -13.15 -8.64 20.57
C SER A 213 -14.00 -9.83 20.16
N GLN A 214 -14.20 -10.04 18.85
CA GLN A 214 -14.97 -11.15 18.33
C GLN A 214 -14.12 -12.42 18.38
N ALA A 215 -14.58 -13.41 19.14
CA ALA A 215 -13.96 -14.73 19.17
C ALA A 215 -13.88 -15.30 17.76
N ASP A 216 -12.72 -15.89 17.42
CA ASP A 216 -12.47 -16.59 16.17
C ASP A 216 -12.65 -15.75 14.89
N PHE A 217 -12.70 -14.42 14.99
CA PHE A 217 -12.72 -13.58 13.78
C PHE A 217 -11.45 -13.79 12.96
N PHE A 218 -10.28 -13.57 13.57
CA PHE A 218 -9.00 -13.88 12.92
C PHE A 218 -8.74 -15.37 12.99
N ALA A 219 -8.44 -15.97 11.85
CA ALA A 219 -8.09 -17.40 11.82
C ALA A 219 -6.84 -17.67 12.67
N GLU A 220 -6.89 -18.67 13.55
CA GLU A 220 -5.73 -19.12 14.32
C GLU A 220 -4.60 -19.58 13.40
N ASN A 221 -4.94 -20.44 12.43
CA ASN A 221 -4.04 -20.80 11.35
C ASN A 221 -4.10 -19.74 10.24
N ARG A 222 -3.12 -18.85 10.22
CA ARG A 222 -3.01 -17.76 9.22
C ARG A 222 -2.96 -18.26 7.78
N ALA A 223 -2.38 -19.45 7.53
CA ALA A 223 -2.32 -20.04 6.19
C ALA A 223 -3.72 -20.34 5.61
N SER A 224 -4.73 -20.55 6.45
CA SER A 224 -6.11 -20.77 6.01
C SER A 224 -6.70 -19.58 5.26
N VAL A 225 -6.25 -18.36 5.53
CA VAL A 225 -6.69 -17.15 4.82
C VAL A 225 -6.17 -17.15 3.38
N VAL A 226 -4.89 -17.52 3.20
CA VAL A 226 -4.29 -17.66 1.87
C VAL A 226 -4.86 -18.86 1.13
N GLN A 227 -5.12 -19.98 1.82
CA GLN A 227 -5.79 -21.13 1.23
C GLN A 227 -7.21 -20.78 0.77
N ALA A 228 -7.98 -20.04 1.58
CA ALA A 228 -9.31 -19.60 1.21
C ALA A 228 -9.32 -18.70 -0.03
N ALA A 229 -8.31 -17.84 -0.19
CA ALA A 229 -8.12 -17.07 -1.42
C ALA A 229 -7.82 -17.98 -2.62
N GLN A 230 -6.91 -18.94 -2.48
CA GLN A 230 -6.59 -19.90 -3.54
C GLN A 230 -7.81 -20.76 -3.94
N ASP A 231 -8.64 -21.17 -2.97
CA ASP A 231 -9.84 -21.97 -3.22
C ASP A 231 -10.91 -21.21 -4.02
N THR A 232 -10.87 -19.87 -4.02
CA THR A 232 -11.68 -19.02 -4.92
C THR A 232 -11.07 -18.82 -6.31
N GLY A 233 -9.89 -19.39 -6.57
CA GLY A 233 -9.17 -19.21 -7.83
C GLY A 233 -8.38 -17.90 -7.92
N ALA A 234 -8.06 -17.27 -6.78
CA ALA A 234 -7.10 -16.16 -6.78
C ALA A 234 -5.70 -16.67 -7.18
N ASP A 235 -4.95 -15.84 -7.91
CA ASP A 235 -3.57 -16.16 -8.27
C ASP A 235 -2.69 -16.31 -7.01
N TYR A 236 -1.73 -17.23 -7.08
CA TYR A 236 -0.78 -17.47 -6.00
C TYR A 236 0.66 -17.31 -6.47
N GLU A 237 1.45 -16.51 -5.76
CA GLU A 237 2.91 -16.43 -5.92
C GLU A 237 3.63 -17.06 -4.72
N GLU A 238 4.62 -17.92 -4.97
CA GLU A 238 5.58 -18.35 -3.94
C GLU A 238 6.81 -17.43 -4.01
N LEU A 239 7.02 -16.60 -3.00
CA LEU A 239 8.20 -15.75 -2.88
C LEU A 239 9.32 -16.47 -2.12
N VAL A 240 10.56 -16.08 -2.36
CA VAL A 240 11.71 -16.71 -1.69
C VAL A 240 12.71 -15.72 -1.14
N GLY A 241 13.45 -16.19 -0.14
CA GLY A 241 14.53 -15.44 0.47
C GLY A 241 14.07 -14.39 1.48
N GLN A 242 15.02 -13.59 1.94
CA GLN A 242 14.81 -12.62 3.01
C GLN A 242 14.28 -11.29 2.51
N HIS A 243 13.57 -10.57 3.38
CA HIS A 243 13.16 -9.19 3.15
C HIS A 243 14.38 -8.26 3.15
N ASN A 244 14.57 -7.52 2.05
CA ASN A 244 15.67 -6.58 1.88
C ASN A 244 15.19 -5.17 1.58
N GLU A 245 13.93 -4.84 1.84
CA GLU A 245 13.32 -3.58 1.42
C GLU A 245 14.00 -2.38 2.08
N LEU A 246 14.37 -1.40 1.26
CA LEU A 246 15.10 -0.21 1.68
C LEU A 246 14.24 1.04 1.69
N GLY A 247 13.05 1.01 1.10
CA GLY A 247 12.08 2.09 1.14
C GLY A 247 10.69 1.67 0.67
N ILE A 248 9.77 2.63 0.67
CA ILE A 248 8.37 2.46 0.26
C ILE A 248 8.11 3.37 -0.94
N ALA A 249 7.98 2.79 -2.13
CA ALA A 249 7.54 3.50 -3.33
C ALA A 249 6.00 3.64 -3.30
N ILE A 250 5.51 4.87 -3.20
CA ILE A 250 4.07 5.17 -3.29
C ILE A 250 3.79 5.67 -4.69
N ASN A 251 3.20 4.82 -5.51
CA ASN A 251 2.83 5.12 -6.88
C ASN A 251 1.40 5.65 -6.97
N THR A 252 1.28 6.86 -7.48
CA THR A 252 -0.01 7.54 -7.73
C THR A 252 -0.30 7.73 -9.22
N ARG A 253 0.62 7.28 -10.09
CA ARG A 253 0.46 7.33 -11.54
C ARG A 253 -0.42 6.18 -12.02
N THR A 254 -1.65 6.51 -12.41
CA THR A 254 -2.66 5.56 -12.90
C THR A 254 -2.15 4.67 -14.03
N GLY A 255 -2.53 3.39 -14.00
CA GLY A 255 -2.21 2.43 -15.06
C GLY A 255 -0.75 2.00 -15.08
N THR A 256 -0.01 2.23 -13.99
CA THR A 256 1.38 1.80 -13.87
C THR A 256 1.66 1.10 -12.54
N THR A 257 2.73 0.32 -12.49
CA THR A 257 3.38 -0.18 -11.26
C THR A 257 4.90 -0.10 -11.39
N VAL A 258 5.64 -0.43 -10.34
CA VAL A 258 7.11 -0.45 -10.34
C VAL A 258 7.64 -1.85 -10.69
N ASP A 259 8.51 -1.93 -11.69
CA ASP A 259 9.22 -3.16 -12.06
C ASP A 259 10.38 -3.45 -11.09
N ARG A 260 10.09 -4.29 -10.09
CA ARG A 260 11.07 -4.71 -9.08
C ARG A 260 12.17 -5.60 -9.65
N SER A 261 11.87 -6.40 -10.69
CA SER A 261 12.87 -7.24 -11.34
C SER A 261 13.90 -6.37 -12.08
N ALA A 262 13.48 -5.25 -12.67
CA ALA A 262 14.39 -4.26 -13.26
C ALA A 262 15.25 -3.53 -12.21
N ILE A 263 14.69 -3.21 -11.04
CA ILE A 263 15.45 -2.64 -9.90
C ILE A 263 16.55 -3.61 -9.47
N ARG A 264 16.20 -4.87 -9.19
CA ARG A 264 17.15 -5.91 -8.80
C ARG A 264 18.22 -6.14 -9.86
N SER A 265 17.83 -6.16 -11.14
CA SER A 265 18.76 -6.33 -12.26
C SER A 265 19.77 -5.19 -12.36
N LYS A 266 19.38 -3.96 -12.00
CA LYS A 266 20.26 -2.78 -12.09
C LYS A 266 21.13 -2.57 -10.85
N TYR A 267 20.58 -2.73 -9.65
CA TYR A 267 21.28 -2.39 -8.40
C TYR A 267 21.75 -3.60 -7.60
N GLY A 268 21.13 -4.76 -7.80
CA GLY A 268 21.43 -6.02 -7.13
C GLY A 268 20.26 -6.57 -6.30
N PRO A 269 20.31 -7.86 -5.92
CA PRO A 269 19.23 -8.55 -5.19
C PRO A 269 19.03 -8.03 -3.75
N GLN A 270 19.95 -7.22 -3.23
CA GLN A 270 19.88 -6.62 -1.90
C GLN A 270 19.15 -5.27 -1.86
N TYR A 271 18.72 -4.75 -3.02
CA TYR A 271 18.06 -3.45 -3.19
C TYR A 271 16.57 -3.60 -3.50
N ASP A 272 15.83 -4.11 -2.52
CA ASP A 272 14.39 -4.27 -2.66
C ASP A 272 13.61 -3.02 -2.25
N MET A 273 12.37 -2.96 -2.70
CA MET A 273 11.44 -1.87 -2.41
C MET A 273 10.06 -2.43 -2.11
N PHE A 274 9.43 -1.92 -1.06
CA PHE A 274 7.98 -2.03 -0.95
C PHE A 274 7.35 -1.13 -2.01
N VAL A 275 6.33 -1.63 -2.72
CA VAL A 275 5.63 -0.87 -3.76
C VAL A 275 4.14 -0.83 -3.43
N VAL A 276 3.57 0.37 -3.39
CA VAL A 276 2.15 0.60 -3.14
C VAL A 276 1.56 1.39 -4.30
N ASP A 277 0.63 0.80 -5.04
CA ASP A 277 -0.09 1.45 -6.14
C ASP A 277 -1.38 2.11 -5.62
N ALA A 278 -1.20 3.20 -4.87
CA ALA A 278 -2.28 3.91 -4.18
C ALA A 278 -3.39 4.43 -5.13
N TRP A 279 -3.06 4.65 -6.41
CA TRP A 279 -4.05 5.03 -7.44
C TRP A 279 -5.17 4.01 -7.63
N THR A 280 -5.01 2.76 -7.16
CA THR A 280 -6.02 1.71 -7.28
C THR A 280 -7.04 1.65 -6.14
N PHE A 281 -6.80 2.34 -5.02
CA PHE A 281 -7.59 2.16 -3.81
C PHE A 281 -9.05 2.63 -3.95
N GLY A 282 -9.28 3.73 -4.68
CA GLY A 282 -10.63 4.21 -4.98
C GLY A 282 -11.43 3.20 -5.82
N ASN A 283 -10.81 2.62 -6.87
CA ASN A 283 -11.46 1.60 -7.68
C ASN A 283 -11.79 0.34 -6.88
N ALA A 284 -10.86 -0.11 -6.03
CA ALA A 284 -11.09 -1.24 -5.14
C ALA A 284 -12.28 -0.97 -4.20
N ALA A 285 -12.32 0.21 -3.59
CA ALA A 285 -13.41 0.61 -2.71
C ALA A 285 -14.76 0.65 -3.44
N LYS A 286 -14.80 1.24 -4.64
CA LYS A 286 -15.99 1.25 -5.50
C LYS A 286 -16.47 -0.15 -5.84
N ASP A 287 -15.53 -1.06 -6.12
CA ASP A 287 -15.87 -2.41 -6.51
C ASP A 287 -16.45 -3.23 -5.36
N ILE A 288 -15.95 -3.04 -4.14
CA ILE A 288 -16.44 -3.77 -2.98
C ILE A 288 -17.55 -3.05 -2.21
N ASN A 289 -17.85 -1.79 -2.51
CA ASN A 289 -18.98 -1.08 -1.93
C ASN A 289 -20.31 -1.72 -2.38
N SER A 290 -21.06 -2.30 -1.44
CA SER A 290 -22.37 -2.93 -1.73
C SER A 290 -23.52 -1.93 -1.69
N THR A 291 -23.37 -0.79 -1.01
CA THR A 291 -24.47 0.17 -0.80
C THR A 291 -24.59 1.16 -1.97
N GLY A 292 -23.52 1.32 -2.76
CA GLY A 292 -23.42 2.35 -3.79
C GLY A 292 -23.34 3.77 -3.22
N ASN A 293 -23.21 3.91 -1.89
CA ASN A 293 -23.08 5.20 -1.22
C ASN A 293 -21.64 5.71 -1.35
N GLU A 294 -21.46 6.91 -1.89
CA GLU A 294 -20.16 7.55 -2.07
C GLU A 294 -19.40 7.73 -0.74
N ALA A 295 -20.09 8.03 0.36
CA ALA A 295 -19.44 8.16 1.68
C ALA A 295 -18.84 6.83 2.16
N ASP A 296 -19.50 5.71 1.87
CA ASP A 296 -18.97 4.37 2.18
C ASP A 296 -17.76 4.05 1.31
N GLU A 297 -17.83 4.37 0.02
CA GLU A 297 -16.71 4.22 -0.91
C GLU A 297 -15.47 4.99 -0.44
N GLN A 298 -15.63 6.27 -0.07
CA GLN A 298 -14.51 7.09 0.39
C GLN A 298 -13.89 6.56 1.68
N ARG A 299 -14.73 6.16 2.63
CA ARG A 299 -14.24 5.60 3.89
C ARG A 299 -13.51 4.27 3.69
N ILE A 300 -14.00 3.41 2.80
CA ILE A 300 -13.32 2.15 2.45
C ILE A 300 -11.96 2.44 1.80
N ALA A 301 -11.88 3.39 0.86
CA ALA A 301 -10.61 3.76 0.25
C ALA A 301 -9.59 4.28 1.29
N LYS A 302 -10.06 5.10 2.25
CA LYS A 302 -9.25 5.56 3.39
C LYS A 302 -8.85 4.41 4.32
N ALA A 303 -9.73 3.44 4.54
CA ALA A 303 -9.42 2.25 5.35
C ALA A 303 -8.38 1.32 4.67
N ILE A 304 -8.47 1.12 3.35
CA ILE A 304 -7.41 0.43 2.57
C ILE A 304 -6.08 1.18 2.73
N THR A 305 -6.10 2.52 2.63
CA THR A 305 -4.91 3.35 2.83
C THR A 305 -4.31 3.16 4.22
N LEU A 306 -5.13 3.28 5.28
CA LEU A 306 -4.69 3.10 6.66
C LEU A 306 -4.14 1.70 6.91
N GLN A 307 -4.77 0.66 6.34
CA GLN A 307 -4.27 -0.70 6.44
C GLN A 307 -2.87 -0.86 5.84
N ASN A 308 -2.59 -0.23 4.69
CA ASN A 308 -1.27 -0.26 4.07
C ASN A 308 -0.23 0.45 4.93
N VAL A 309 -0.57 1.62 5.46
CA VAL A 309 0.34 2.38 6.35
C VAL A 309 0.59 1.62 7.65
N ALA A 310 -0.45 1.05 8.26
CA ALA A 310 -0.32 0.25 9.48
C ALA A 310 0.52 -1.02 9.22
N THR A 311 0.35 -1.66 8.07
CA THR A 311 1.21 -2.80 7.67
C THR A 311 2.66 -2.37 7.53
N ALA A 312 2.93 -1.28 6.82
CA ALA A 312 4.27 -0.73 6.69
C ALA A 312 4.89 -0.38 8.06
N SER A 313 4.09 0.14 8.99
CA SER A 313 4.53 0.41 10.35
C SER A 313 4.86 -0.85 11.15
N ILE A 314 4.07 -1.92 11.03
CA ILE A 314 4.31 -3.18 11.76
C ILE A 314 5.50 -3.97 11.22
N LEU A 315 5.71 -3.97 9.91
CA LEU A 315 6.78 -4.75 9.27
C LEU A 315 8.07 -3.96 9.10
N GLY A 316 7.94 -2.68 8.77
CA GLY A 316 9.03 -1.79 8.43
C GLY A 316 9.67 -1.12 9.64
N HIS A 317 10.94 -0.77 9.50
CA HIS A 317 11.69 0.04 10.44
C HIS A 317 11.36 1.52 10.25
N GLY A 318 11.46 2.32 11.32
CA GLY A 318 11.23 3.77 11.31
C GLY A 318 12.10 4.56 10.31
N SER A 319 13.19 3.97 9.82
CA SER A 319 14.05 4.61 8.82
C SER A 319 13.63 4.43 7.37
N LEU A 320 12.60 3.62 7.08
CA LEU A 320 12.11 3.45 5.71
C LEU A 320 11.66 4.79 5.12
N PRO A 321 12.31 5.29 4.06
CA PRO A 321 11.87 6.46 3.34
C PRO A 321 10.64 6.17 2.49
N ILE A 322 9.75 7.16 2.40
CA ILE A 322 8.57 7.17 1.55
C ILE A 322 8.91 7.94 0.28
N ILE A 323 8.96 7.22 -0.84
CA ILE A 323 9.37 7.72 -2.15
C ILE A 323 8.12 7.87 -3.03
N PRO A 324 7.64 9.10 -3.23
CA PRO A 324 6.45 9.32 -4.05
C PRO A 324 6.78 9.22 -5.54
N ILE A 325 5.86 8.62 -6.29
CA ILE A 325 5.85 8.62 -7.76
C ILE A 325 4.53 9.25 -8.21
N ALA A 326 4.65 10.34 -8.96
CA ALA A 326 3.54 11.07 -9.56
C ALA A 326 3.62 11.01 -11.09
#